data_AF-A0A962NG24-F1
#
_entry.id   AF-A0A962NG24-F1
#
_cell.length_a   1.000
_cell.length_b   1.000
_cell.length_c   1.000
_cell.angle_alpha   90.00
_cell.angle_beta   90.00
_cell.angle_gamma   90.00
#
_symmetry.space_group_name_H-M   'P 1'
#
loop_
_entity.id
_entity.type
_entity.pdbx_description
1 polymer ?
#
loop_
_entity_poly.entity_id
_entity_poly.type
_entity_poly.pdbx_seq_one_letter_code
_entity_poly.pdbx_strand_id
1 'polypeptide(L)'
;MSGAARPEERLPLERLDPWLKAQWPDLQGEAEVTQYSGGASNWTYRLKYPERDLILRRAPAGTKAKGAHDMGREYRLLAALKPVYPLVPEPYLYSDDETLIGTEFFIMAR
;
A
#
# COMPACT_ATOMS: atom_id res chain seq x y z
N MET A 1 -11.33 -5.09 -12.45
CA MET A 1 -10.53 -5.20 -13.68
C MET A 1 -9.21 -4.48 -13.46
N SER A 2 -8.11 -4.91 -14.05
CA SER A 2 -6.84 -4.16 -14.03
C SER A 2 -6.86 -3.14 -15.18
N GLY A 3 -6.72 -1.86 -14.85
CA GLY A 3 -6.56 -0.77 -15.83
C GLY A 3 -5.12 -0.28 -15.84
N ALA A 4 -4.66 0.29 -16.95
CA ALA A 4 -3.36 0.96 -16.98
C ALA A 4 -3.34 2.13 -15.99
N ALA A 5 -2.29 2.22 -15.17
CA ALA A 5 -2.14 3.30 -14.21
C ALA A 5 -2.08 4.65 -14.91
N ARG A 6 -2.87 5.62 -14.45
CA ARG A 6 -2.75 7.00 -14.95
C ARG A 6 -1.38 7.57 -14.53
N PRO A 7 -0.76 8.47 -15.31
CA PRO A 7 0.58 9.00 -15.00
C PRO A 7 0.72 9.56 -13.57
N GLU A 8 -0.29 10.26 -13.09
CA GLU A 8 -0.41 10.84 -11.74
C GLU A 8 -0.65 9.81 -10.62
N GLU A 9 -0.89 8.55 -10.98
CA GLU A 9 -1.19 7.44 -10.09
C GLU A 9 -0.07 6.39 -10.06
N ARG A 10 1.04 6.60 -10.77
CA ARG A 10 2.21 5.71 -10.74
C ARG A 10 2.91 5.77 -9.39
N LEU A 11 3.28 4.60 -8.84
CA LEU A 11 4.07 4.54 -7.62
C LEU A 11 5.54 4.90 -7.91
N PRO A 12 6.18 5.76 -7.09
CA PRO A 12 7.60 6.07 -7.19
C PRO A 12 8.44 4.91 -6.60
N LEU A 13 8.63 3.87 -7.41
CA LEU A 13 9.35 2.66 -7.01
C LEU A 13 10.81 2.94 -6.63
N GLU A 14 11.41 3.99 -7.17
CA GLU A 14 12.79 4.38 -6.85
C GLU A 14 13.00 4.77 -5.38
N ARG A 15 11.92 5.12 -4.66
CA ARG A 15 11.96 5.37 -3.21
C ARG A 15 11.32 4.24 -2.41
N LEU A 16 10.22 3.69 -2.93
CA LEU A 16 9.46 2.67 -2.24
C LEU A 16 10.21 1.33 -2.16
N ASP A 17 10.82 0.87 -3.25
CA ASP A 17 11.50 -0.43 -3.30
C ASP A 17 12.69 -0.53 -2.31
N PRO A 18 13.62 0.45 -2.24
CA PRO A 18 14.67 0.43 -1.22
C PRO A 18 14.13 0.43 0.21
N TRP A 19 13.06 1.17 0.46
CA TRP A 19 12.43 1.21 1.78
C TRP A 19 11.83 -0.14 2.16
N LEU A 20 11.17 -0.84 1.22
CA LEU A 20 10.62 -2.18 1.46
C LEU A 20 11.70 -3.22 1.73
N LYS A 21 12.80 -3.18 0.97
CA LYS A 21 13.95 -4.07 1.14
C LYS A 21 14.66 -3.85 2.48
N ALA A 22 14.63 -2.63 3.01
CA ALA A 22 15.12 -2.35 4.35
C ALA A 22 14.24 -2.97 5.45
N GLN A 23 12.93 -3.14 5.22
CA GLN A 23 12.03 -3.82 6.16
C GLN A 23 12.09 -5.35 6.05
N TRP A 24 12.40 -5.87 4.85
CA TRP A 24 12.45 -7.29 4.55
C TRP A 24 13.75 -7.63 3.80
N PRO A 25 14.80 -8.05 4.52
CA PRO A 25 16.09 -8.39 3.91
C PRO A 25 16.03 -9.54 2.90
N ASP A 26 14.98 -10.37 2.97
CA ASP A 26 14.67 -11.46 2.06
C ASP A 26 13.97 -10.99 0.77
N LEU A 27 13.50 -9.75 0.70
CA LEU A 27 12.84 -9.20 -0.47
C LEU A 27 13.86 -8.84 -1.55
N GLN A 28 13.83 -9.54 -2.69
CA GLN A 28 14.81 -9.37 -3.76
C GLN A 28 14.15 -9.06 -5.10
N GLY A 29 14.96 -8.67 -6.08
CA GLY A 29 14.50 -8.35 -7.44
C GLY A 29 13.70 -7.04 -7.53
N GLU A 30 12.90 -6.92 -8.58
CA GLU A 30 12.02 -5.77 -8.84
C GLU A 30 10.56 -6.17 -8.67
N ALA A 31 9.72 -5.23 -8.22
CA ALA A 31 8.30 -5.45 -8.07
C ALA A 31 7.56 -5.43 -9.42
N GLU A 32 6.79 -6.46 -9.72
CA GLU A 32 5.71 -6.39 -10.72
C GLU A 32 4.52 -5.64 -10.09
N VAL A 33 4.23 -4.43 -10.60
CA VAL A 33 3.17 -3.57 -10.07
C VAL A 33 1.89 -3.69 -10.87
N THR A 34 0.79 -4.01 -10.19
CA THR A 34 -0.57 -3.97 -10.78
C THR A 34 -1.45 -3.03 -9.98
N GLN A 35 -2.08 -2.05 -10.64
CA GLN A 35 -3.10 -1.22 -10.00
C GLN A 35 -4.49 -1.85 -10.15
N TYR A 36 -5.23 -1.95 -9.07
CA TYR A 36 -6.63 -2.38 -9.12
C TYR A 36 -7.52 -1.17 -9.44
N SER A 37 -8.30 -1.27 -10.53
CA SER A 37 -9.34 -0.27 -10.85
C SER A 37 -10.64 -0.68 -10.15
N GLY A 38 -11.12 0.14 -9.22
CA GLY A 38 -12.35 -0.17 -8.46
C GLY A 38 -12.65 0.63 -7.20
N GLY A 39 -11.84 1.60 -6.80
CA GLY A 39 -12.11 2.44 -5.63
C GLY A 39 -11.86 3.91 -5.93
N ALA A 40 -12.89 4.74 -5.83
CA ALA A 40 -12.74 6.20 -5.92
C ALA A 40 -12.22 6.80 -4.60
N SER A 41 -12.27 6.05 -3.50
CA SER A 41 -11.87 6.51 -2.18
C SER A 41 -10.39 6.30 -1.88
N ASN A 42 -9.82 5.10 -2.13
CA ASN A 42 -8.40 4.81 -1.92
C ASN A 42 -7.84 4.02 -3.11
N TRP A 43 -6.56 4.25 -3.42
CA TRP A 43 -5.84 3.50 -4.43
C TRP A 43 -5.23 2.24 -3.84
N THR A 44 -5.37 1.13 -4.58
CA THR A 44 -4.84 -0.18 -4.18
C THR A 44 -3.95 -0.73 -5.29
N TYR A 45 -2.74 -1.10 -4.92
CA TYR A 45 -1.72 -1.66 -5.79
C TYR A 45 -1.30 -3.02 -5.27
N ARG A 46 -1.08 -3.96 -6.17
CA ARG A 46 -0.35 -5.20 -5.89
C ARG A 46 1.12 -4.97 -6.23
N LEU A 47 1.99 -5.31 -5.29
CA LEU A 47 3.44 -5.36 -5.47
C LEU A 47 3.85 -6.83 -5.39
N LYS A 48 4.15 -7.44 -6.53
CA LYS A 48 4.54 -8.84 -6.59
C LYS A 48 6.04 -8.94 -6.78
N TYR A 49 6.71 -9.42 -5.74
CA TYR A 49 8.11 -9.82 -5.74
C TYR A 49 8.21 -11.35 -5.89
N PRO A 50 9.39 -11.92 -6.18
CA PRO A 50 9.57 -13.36 -6.20
C PRO A 50 9.23 -14.02 -4.86
N GLU A 51 9.58 -13.38 -3.74
CA GLU A 51 9.42 -13.92 -2.39
C GLU A 51 8.11 -13.52 -1.72
N ARG A 52 7.49 -12.41 -2.16
CA ARG A 52 6.32 -11.82 -1.49
C ARG A 52 5.30 -11.27 -2.45
N ASP A 53 4.03 -11.45 -2.11
CA ASP A 53 2.90 -10.85 -2.80
C ASP A 53 2.16 -9.90 -1.85
N LEU A 54 2.26 -8.61 -2.12
CA LEU A 54 1.89 -7.55 -1.19
C LEU A 54 0.79 -6.67 -1.78
N ILE A 55 -0.06 -6.12 -0.92
CA ILE A 55 -0.99 -5.06 -1.28
C ILE A 55 -0.57 -3.76 -0.61
N LEU A 56 -0.36 -2.72 -1.40
CA LEU A 56 -0.20 -1.35 -0.95
C LEU A 56 -1.51 -0.60 -1.12
N ARG A 57 -1.96 0.09 -0.07
CA ARG A 57 -3.13 0.95 -0.10
C ARG A 57 -2.75 2.37 0.32
N ARG A 58 -3.20 3.37 -0.44
CA ARG A 58 -2.92 4.79 -0.17
C ARG A 58 -4.11 5.68 -0.51
N ALA A 59 -4.11 6.89 0.04
CA ALA A 59 -5.07 7.93 -0.35
C ALA A 59 -4.79 8.48 -1.77
N PRO A 60 -5.77 9.10 -2.44
CA PRO A 60 -5.55 9.87 -3.66
C PRO A 60 -4.67 11.09 -3.41
N ALA A 61 -3.79 11.42 -4.37
CA ALA A 61 -2.95 12.60 -4.30
C ALA A 61 -3.79 13.88 -4.15
N GLY A 62 -3.35 14.81 -3.30
CA GLY A 62 -4.01 16.10 -3.08
C GLY A 62 -5.30 16.06 -2.24
N THR A 63 -5.80 14.89 -1.85
CA THR A 63 -7.04 14.78 -1.05
C THR A 63 -6.72 14.79 0.43
N LYS A 64 -6.58 15.99 1.03
CA LYS A 64 -6.55 16.19 2.50
C LYS A 64 -7.95 16.52 3.04
N ALA A 65 -9.00 15.82 2.58
CA ALA A 65 -10.31 15.94 3.19
C ALA A 65 -10.22 15.37 4.62
N LYS A 66 -10.40 16.22 5.65
CA LYS A 66 -10.24 15.88 7.07
C LYS A 66 -10.94 14.56 7.42
N GLY A 67 -10.16 13.50 7.67
CA GLY A 67 -10.61 12.22 8.24
C GLY A 67 -11.19 11.18 7.28
N ALA A 68 -11.39 11.49 6.00
CA ALA A 68 -11.98 10.55 5.03
C ALA A 68 -10.97 9.50 4.50
N HIS A 69 -9.67 9.76 4.61
CA HIS A 69 -8.58 8.92 4.05
C HIS A 69 -7.45 8.67 5.05
N ASP A 70 -7.77 8.57 6.35
CA ASP A 70 -6.79 8.26 7.39
C ASP A 70 -6.33 6.79 7.26
N MET A 71 -5.22 6.60 6.55
CA MET A 71 -4.64 5.28 6.29
C MET A 71 -4.11 4.66 7.59
N GLY A 72 -3.64 5.48 8.53
CA GLY A 72 -3.22 5.03 9.86
C GLY A 72 -4.36 4.45 10.69
N ARG A 73 -5.58 4.98 10.55
CA ARG A 73 -6.79 4.42 11.18
C ARG A 73 -7.16 3.08 10.55
N GLU A 74 -7.11 2.95 9.22
CA GLU A 74 -7.37 1.66 8.55
C GLU A 74 -6.35 0.59 8.97
N TYR A 75 -5.05 0.93 9.00
CA TYR A 75 -4.00 0.03 9.46
C TYR A 75 -4.25 -0.44 10.91
N ARG A 76 -4.51 0.50 11.84
CA ARG A 76 -4.77 0.16 13.26
C ARG A 76 -6.02 -0.69 13.42
N LEU A 77 -7.07 -0.43 12.64
CA LEU A 77 -8.28 -1.24 12.65
C LEU A 77 -8.01 -2.68 12.19
N LEU A 78 -7.30 -2.86 11.08
CA LEU A 78 -6.91 -4.19 10.60
C LEU A 78 -6.04 -4.93 11.62
N ALA A 79 -5.08 -4.24 12.24
CA ALA A 79 -4.17 -4.83 13.21
C ALA A 79 -4.91 -5.29 14.48
N ALA A 80 -5.87 -4.50 14.95
CA ALA A 80 -6.71 -4.85 16.10
C ALA A 80 -7.72 -5.96 15.77
N LEU A 81 -8.23 -6.02 14.53
CA LEU A 81 -9.19 -7.05 14.10
C LEU A 81 -8.53 -8.40 13.83
N LYS A 82 -7.29 -8.43 13.30
CA LYS A 82 -6.65 -9.67 12.83
C LYS A 82 -6.65 -10.81 13.87
N PRO A 83 -6.35 -10.59 15.17
CA PRO A 83 -6.35 -11.65 16.17
C PRO A 83 -7.73 -12.27 16.45
N VAL A 84 -8.81 -11.52 16.22
CA VAL A 84 -10.19 -11.92 16.55
C VAL A 84 -11.05 -12.24 15.32
N TYR A 85 -10.61 -11.80 14.14
CA TYR A 85 -11.30 -12.05 12.88
C TYR A 85 -10.27 -12.39 11.77
N PRO A 86 -9.80 -13.64 11.69
CA PRO A 86 -8.68 -14.03 10.82
C PRO A 86 -8.89 -13.78 9.31
N LEU A 87 -10.14 -13.55 8.89
CA LEU A 87 -10.51 -13.28 7.50
C LEU A 87 -10.07 -11.90 7.01
N VAL A 88 -9.70 -10.96 7.88
CA VAL A 88 -9.08 -9.71 7.42
C VAL A 88 -7.65 -9.96 6.95
N PRO A 89 -7.17 -9.20 5.94
CA PRO A 89 -5.78 -9.26 5.53
C PRO A 89 -4.87 -8.87 6.70
N GLU A 90 -3.71 -9.49 6.77
CA GLU A 90 -2.70 -9.17 7.78
C GLU A 90 -2.01 -7.85 7.39
N PRO A 91 -2.12 -6.79 8.20
CA PRO A 91 -1.38 -5.56 7.95
C PRO A 91 0.07 -5.76 8.37
N TYR A 92 0.99 -5.37 7.49
CA TYR A 92 2.42 -5.54 7.71
C TYR A 92 3.13 -4.25 8.10
N LEU A 93 2.95 -3.19 7.31
CA LEU A 93 3.68 -1.94 7.46
C LEU A 93 2.74 -0.75 7.32
N TYR A 94 3.06 0.34 8.00
CA TYR A 94 2.43 1.65 7.83
C TYR A 94 3.52 2.71 7.75
N SER A 95 3.31 3.72 6.91
CA SER A 95 4.18 4.89 6.83
C SER A 95 3.36 6.15 6.57
N ASP A 96 3.62 7.17 7.37
CA ASP A 96 3.14 8.54 7.19
C ASP A 96 4.18 9.45 6.49
N ASP A 97 5.36 8.91 6.18
CA ASP A 97 6.40 9.60 5.43
C ASP A 97 5.95 9.86 3.98
N GLU A 98 5.38 11.05 3.75
CA GLU A 98 4.94 11.53 2.43
C GLU A 98 6.12 11.62 1.42
N THR A 99 7.39 11.57 1.86
CA THR A 99 8.54 11.61 0.93
C THR A 99 8.69 10.31 0.12
N LEU A 100 8.14 9.20 0.61
CA LEU A 100 8.19 7.90 -0.06
C LEU A 100 7.29 7.88 -1.30
N ILE A 101 5.99 8.13 -1.14
CA ILE A 101 5.00 8.01 -2.23
C ILE A 101 4.01 9.19 -2.34
N GLY A 102 4.28 10.31 -1.67
CA GLY A 102 3.49 11.54 -1.72
C GLY A 102 2.26 11.56 -0.80
N THR A 103 2.03 10.51 -0.01
CA THR A 103 0.91 10.39 0.93
C THR A 103 1.19 9.24 1.90
N GLU A 104 0.45 9.18 3.01
CA GLU A 104 0.47 8.02 3.90
C GLU A 104 -0.07 6.76 3.22
N PHE A 105 0.43 5.61 3.64
CA PHE A 105 0.03 4.32 3.09
C PHE A 105 0.24 3.20 4.09
N PHE A 106 -0.38 2.06 3.81
CA PHE A 106 -0.06 0.83 4.50
C PHE A 106 0.09 -0.33 3.52
N ILE A 107 0.78 -1.38 3.99
CA ILE A 107 0.99 -2.62 3.27
C ILE A 107 0.36 -3.76 4.05
N MET A 108 -0.26 -4.69 3.33
CA MET A 108 -0.90 -5.87 3.90
C MET A 108 -0.65 -7.11 3.02
N ALA A 109 -0.95 -8.28 3.57
CA ALA A 109 -1.03 -9.52 2.82
C ALA A 109 -2.06 -9.41 1.68
N ARG A 110 -1.76 -10.04 0.54
CA ARG A 110 -2.70 -10.19 -0.56
C ARG A 110 -3.78 -11.22 -0.29
#